data_AF-A0A7Y3G686-F1
#
_entry.id   AF-A0A7Y3G686-F1
#
_cell.length_a   1.000
_cell.length_b   1.000
_cell.length_c   1.000
_cell.angle_alpha   90.00
_cell.angle_beta   90.00
_cell.angle_gamma   90.00
#
_symmetry.space_group_name_H-M   'P 1'
#
loop_
_entity.id
_entity.type
_entity.pdbx_description
1 polymer ?
#
loop_
_entity_poly.entity_id
_entity_poly.type
_entity_poly.pdbx_seq_one_letter_code
_entity_poly.pdbx_strand_id
1 'polypeptide(L)'
;ELHDHDIEKLRKNLSGFSYSDAETTEALHNLYHSVNYIADPHGAIGYLALKAYLQDKSGVYGVFLETAHPIKFLPVMPKAIAERIELPQQIKAIINKEKHSIAISNYEQLKDYLLKNQTR
;
A
#
# COMPACT_ATOMS: atom_id res chain seq x y z
N GLU A 1 26.49 -3.03 4.75
CA GLU A 1 25.53 -3.00 5.87
C GLU A 1 25.05 -1.58 6.06
N LEU A 2 23.77 -1.38 6.38
CA LEU A 2 23.18 -0.04 6.50
C LEU A 2 23.71 0.64 7.79
N HIS A 3 24.21 1.88 7.68
CA HIS A 3 24.75 2.67 8.79
C HIS A 3 25.76 1.95 9.73
N ASP A 4 26.55 1.00 9.21
CA ASP A 4 27.57 0.26 9.97
C ASP A 4 27.05 -0.46 11.23
N HIS A 5 25.77 -0.85 11.26
CA HIS A 5 25.07 -1.39 12.46
C HIS A 5 24.95 -0.40 13.63
N ASP A 6 25.09 0.89 13.37
CA ASP A 6 24.94 1.94 14.37
C ASP A 6 23.49 2.45 14.40
N ILE A 7 22.77 2.08 15.46
CA ILE A 7 21.37 2.44 15.65
C ILE A 7 21.19 3.96 15.85
N GLU A 8 22.17 4.65 16.41
CA GLU A 8 22.11 6.10 16.64
C GLU A 8 22.31 6.86 15.33
N LYS A 9 23.15 6.36 14.42
CA LYS A 9 23.23 6.90 13.04
C LYS A 9 21.95 6.66 12.24
N LEU A 10 21.31 5.49 12.39
CA LEU A 10 20.03 5.20 11.74
C LEU A 10 18.93 6.16 12.21
N ARG A 11 18.79 6.35 13.53
CA ARG A 11 17.77 7.22 14.14
C ARG A 11 17.87 8.69 13.72
N LYS A 12 19.05 9.16 13.31
CA LYS A 12 19.23 10.52 12.76
C LYS A 12 18.63 10.71 11.37
N ASN A 13 18.47 9.63 10.60
CA ASN A 13 18.03 9.66 9.20
C ASN A 13 16.68 8.99 8.98
N LEU A 14 16.19 8.22 9.95
CA LEU A 14 14.95 7.45 9.85
C LEU A 14 14.02 7.78 11.01
N SER A 15 12.76 8.07 10.68
CA SER A 15 11.67 8.24 11.63
C SER A 15 10.56 7.25 11.30
N GLY A 16 9.89 6.73 12.32
CA GLY A 16 8.80 5.77 12.19
C GLY A 16 7.49 6.34 12.70
N PHE A 17 6.40 6.06 11.99
CA PHE A 17 5.04 6.43 12.35
C PHE A 17 4.13 5.22 12.16
N SER A 18 3.02 5.19 12.89
CA SER A 18 2.01 4.13 12.80
C SER A 18 0.63 4.76 12.88
N TYR A 19 -0.29 4.26 12.08
CA TYR A 19 -1.67 4.72 12.02
C TYR A 19 -2.62 3.54 12.01
N SER A 20 -3.75 3.71 12.66
CA SER A 20 -4.87 2.76 12.66
C SER A 20 -5.65 2.81 11.35
N ASP A 21 -6.49 1.81 11.13
CA ASP A 21 -7.43 1.77 10.00
C ASP A 21 -8.39 2.97 10.03
N ALA A 22 -8.79 3.42 11.22
CA ALA A 22 -9.66 4.58 11.40
C ALA A 22 -8.98 5.88 10.94
N GLU A 23 -7.73 6.10 11.38
CA GLU A 23 -6.93 7.26 10.94
C GLU A 23 -6.65 7.22 9.44
N THR A 24 -6.37 6.03 8.89
CA THR A 24 -6.16 5.83 7.45
C THR A 24 -7.44 6.15 6.66
N THR A 25 -8.59 5.70 7.15
CA THR A 25 -9.91 5.98 6.56
C THR A 25 -10.21 7.48 6.56
N GLU A 26 -9.93 8.17 7.66
CA GLU A 26 -10.10 9.61 7.76
C GLU A 26 -9.16 10.35 6.81
N ALA A 27 -7.91 9.91 6.68
CA ALA A 27 -6.95 10.49 5.75
C ALA A 27 -7.41 10.35 4.29
N LEU A 28 -7.98 9.21 3.91
CA LEU A 28 -8.57 9.00 2.58
C LEU A 28 -9.72 9.99 2.31
N HIS A 29 -10.61 10.18 3.29
CA HIS A 29 -11.66 11.19 3.19
C HIS A 29 -11.09 12.60 3.06
N ASN A 30 -10.09 12.95 3.88
CA ASN A 30 -9.49 14.28 3.88
C ASN A 30 -8.78 14.59 2.56
N LEU A 31 -8.00 13.65 2.01
CA LEU A 31 -7.34 13.79 0.71
C LEU A 31 -8.37 13.96 -0.41
N TYR A 32 -9.43 13.15 -0.38
CA TYR A 32 -10.48 13.21 -1.37
C TYR A 32 -11.26 14.53 -1.32
N HIS A 33 -11.70 14.97 -0.14
CA HIS A 33 -12.53 16.16 0.00
C HIS A 33 -11.77 17.49 -0.06
N SER A 34 -10.53 17.52 0.43
CA SER A 34 -9.76 18.78 0.56
C SER A 34 -8.95 19.11 -0.68
N VAL A 35 -8.43 18.09 -1.39
CA VAL A 35 -7.53 18.28 -2.53
C VAL A 35 -7.92 17.44 -3.75
N ASN A 36 -9.06 16.75 -3.72
CA ASN A 36 -9.56 15.91 -4.81
C ASN A 36 -8.54 14.85 -5.27
N TYR A 37 -7.81 14.26 -4.32
CA TYR A 37 -6.84 13.20 -4.56
C TYR A 37 -7.34 11.87 -3.98
N ILE A 38 -7.39 10.83 -4.81
CA ILE A 38 -7.75 9.47 -4.37
C ILE A 38 -6.48 8.66 -4.19
N ALA A 39 -6.02 8.53 -2.94
CA ALA A 39 -4.93 7.64 -2.56
C ALA A 39 -5.44 6.21 -2.31
N ASP A 40 -4.52 5.27 -2.38
CA ASP A 40 -4.60 3.93 -1.83
C ASP A 40 -4.33 3.98 -0.30
N PRO A 41 -4.78 3.00 0.49
CA PRO A 41 -4.56 3.00 1.94
C PRO A 41 -3.09 3.17 2.37
N HIS A 42 -2.14 2.58 1.62
CA HIS A 42 -0.70 2.69 1.89
C HIS A 42 -0.19 4.10 1.58
N GLY A 43 -0.65 4.70 0.48
CA GLY A 43 -0.38 6.10 0.15
C GLY A 43 -0.88 7.07 1.21
N ALA A 44 -2.09 6.84 1.74
CA ALA A 44 -2.67 7.62 2.83
C ALA A 44 -1.83 7.54 4.13
N ILE A 45 -1.33 6.35 4.49
CA ILE A 45 -0.39 6.16 5.61
C ILE A 45 0.90 6.94 5.37
N GLY A 46 1.48 6.86 4.17
CA GLY A 46 2.68 7.61 3.80
C GLY A 46 2.48 9.12 3.85
N TYR A 47 1.31 9.59 3.41
CA TYR A 47 0.90 10.99 3.51
C TYR A 47 0.77 11.45 4.97
N LEU A 48 0.13 10.66 5.83
CA LEU A 48 0.02 10.97 7.26
C LEU A 48 1.40 11.06 7.93
N ALA A 49 2.28 10.09 7.66
CA ALA A 49 3.65 10.06 8.18
C ALA A 49 4.43 11.30 7.74
N LEU A 50 4.35 11.66 6.46
CA LEU A 50 5.00 12.85 5.94
C LEU A 50 4.43 14.13 6.58
N LYS A 51 3.10 14.24 6.69
CA LYS A 51 2.44 15.39 7.33
C LYS A 51 2.89 15.55 8.78
N ALA A 52 2.96 14.46 9.54
CA ALA A 52 3.44 14.46 10.92
C ALA A 52 4.92 14.86 11.00
N TYR A 53 5.76 14.28 10.15
CA TYR A 53 7.19 14.60 10.09
C TYR A 53 7.46 16.08 9.76
N LEU A 54 6.60 16.72 8.98
CA LEU A 54 6.76 18.12 8.56
C LEU A 54 6.16 19.15 9.53
N GLN A 55 5.44 18.76 10.59
CA GLN A 55 4.74 19.71 11.47
C GLN A 55 5.65 20.77 12.10
N ASP A 56 6.91 20.43 12.37
CA ASP A 56 7.92 21.28 13.00
C ASP A 56 8.99 21.79 12.02
N LYS A 57 8.83 21.56 10.72
CA LYS A 57 9.80 21.91 9.68
C LYS A 57 9.24 23.00 8.77
N SER A 58 10.03 24.05 8.57
CA SER A 58 9.68 25.17 7.67
C SER A 58 10.60 25.20 6.46
N GLY A 59 10.08 25.66 5.32
CA GLY A 59 10.87 25.82 4.09
C GLY A 59 11.31 24.52 3.41
N VAL A 60 10.66 23.39 3.70
CA VAL A 60 10.97 22.08 3.11
C VAL A 60 9.79 21.52 2.32
N TYR A 61 10.10 20.79 1.25
CA TYR A 61 9.11 20.02 0.49
C TYR A 61 9.21 18.54 0.83
N GLY A 62 8.06 17.90 0.95
CA GLY A 62 7.94 16.47 1.19
C GLY A 62 7.37 15.74 -0.02
N VAL A 63 7.83 14.51 -0.23
CA VAL A 63 7.26 13.57 -1.21
C VAL A 63 6.87 12.30 -0.46
N PHE A 64 5.61 11.89 -0.59
CA PHE A 64 5.17 10.56 -0.16
C PHE A 64 5.02 9.67 -1.39
N LEU A 65 5.27 8.37 -1.23
CA LEU A 65 5.22 7.42 -2.33
C LEU A 65 3.87 6.70 -2.32
N GLU A 66 3.11 6.89 -3.39
CA GLU A 66 1.90 6.14 -3.68
C GLU A 66 2.29 4.75 -4.20
N THR A 67 2.30 3.75 -3.33
CA THR A 67 2.89 2.44 -3.64
C THR A 67 2.02 1.53 -4.49
N ALA A 68 0.72 1.84 -4.61
CA ALA A 68 -0.22 1.05 -5.38
C ALA A 68 -1.34 1.92 -5.96
N HIS A 69 -2.01 1.39 -6.99
CA HIS A 69 -3.22 2.02 -7.50
C HIS A 69 -4.41 1.70 -6.55
N PRO A 70 -5.29 2.67 -6.21
CA PRO A 70 -6.43 2.49 -5.30
C PRO A 70 -7.35 1.31 -5.64
N ILE A 71 -7.45 0.98 -6.93
CA ILE A 71 -8.23 -0.16 -7.44
C ILE A 71 -7.86 -1.50 -6.81
N LYS A 72 -6.62 -1.66 -6.33
CA LYS A 72 -6.17 -2.89 -5.67
C LYS A 72 -6.84 -3.10 -4.31
N PHE A 73 -7.51 -2.07 -3.77
CA PHE A 73 -8.03 -2.05 -2.41
C PHE A 73 -9.51 -1.65 -2.32
N LEU A 74 -10.26 -1.72 -3.42
CA LEU A 74 -11.70 -1.35 -3.45
C LEU A 74 -12.53 -1.88 -2.26
N PRO A 75 -12.35 -3.13 -1.76
CA PRO A 75 -13.14 -3.65 -0.64
C PRO A 75 -12.92 -2.94 0.70
N VAL A 76 -11.78 -2.27 0.89
CA VAL A 76 -11.42 -1.59 2.16
C VAL A 76 -11.48 -0.06 2.03
N MET A 77 -11.74 0.46 0.84
CA MET A 77 -11.89 1.90 0.60
C MET A 77 -13.26 2.39 1.09
N PRO A 78 -13.37 3.67 1.52
CA PRO A 78 -14.67 4.27 1.78
C PRO A 78 -15.58 4.16 0.57
N LYS A 79 -16.80 3.65 0.75
CA LYS A 79 -17.73 3.32 -0.36
C LYS A 79 -17.91 4.47 -1.36
N ALA A 80 -18.10 5.69 -0.86
CA ALA A 80 -18.29 6.88 -1.69
C ALA A 80 -17.06 7.26 -2.54
N ILE A 81 -15.86 6.86 -2.12
CA ILE A 81 -14.62 7.04 -2.88
C ILE A 81 -14.43 5.87 -3.84
N ALA A 82 -14.69 4.63 -3.38
CA ALA A 82 -14.55 3.41 -4.17
C ALA A 82 -15.40 3.45 -5.45
N GLU A 83 -16.65 3.94 -5.36
CA GLU A 83 -17.58 4.08 -6.48
C GLU A 83 -17.11 5.07 -7.56
N ARG A 84 -16.13 5.93 -7.26
CA ARG A 84 -15.57 6.92 -8.19
C ARG A 84 -14.31 6.44 -8.91
N ILE A 85 -13.73 5.32 -8.48
CA ILE A 85 -12.52 4.79 -9.11
C ILE A 85 -12.93 4.09 -10.41
N GLU A 86 -12.52 4.65 -11.54
CA GLU A 86 -12.71 4.01 -12.83
C GLU A 86 -11.78 2.80 -12.99
N LEU A 87 -12.32 1.68 -13.46
CA LEU A 87 -11.54 0.51 -13.81
C LEU A 87 -10.74 0.77 -15.10
N PRO A 88 -9.38 0.71 -15.06
CA PRO A 88 -8.56 0.75 -16.26
C PRO A 88 -8.91 -0.40 -17.21
N GLN A 89 -8.76 -0.18 -18.52
CA GLN A 89 -9.11 -1.16 -19.55
C GLN A 89 -8.39 -2.50 -19.35
N GLN A 90 -7.13 -2.47 -18.91
CA GLN A 90 -6.33 -3.64 -18.62
C GLN A 90 -6.93 -4.49 -17.49
N ILE A 91 -7.50 -3.85 -16.47
CA ILE A 91 -8.16 -4.54 -15.35
C ILE A 91 -9.51 -5.10 -15.80
N LYS A 92 -10.29 -4.33 -16.55
CA LYS A 92 -11.57 -4.80 -17.15
C LYS A 92 -11.37 -6.10 -17.96
N ALA A 93 -10.24 -6.23 -18.65
CA ALA A 93 -9.92 -7.39 -19.47
C ALA A 93 -9.61 -8.67 -18.68
N ILE A 94 -9.30 -8.58 -17.38
CA ILE A 94 -8.86 -9.73 -16.56
C ILE A 94 -9.74 -9.99 -15.34
N ILE A 95 -10.50 -9.01 -14.85
CA ILE A 95 -11.20 -9.09 -13.56
C ILE A 95 -12.25 -10.22 -13.50
N ASN A 96 -12.84 -10.58 -14.64
CA ASN A 96 -13.85 -11.63 -14.75
C ASN A 96 -13.29 -12.96 -15.26
N LYS A 97 -11.96 -13.09 -15.41
CA LYS A 97 -11.35 -14.37 -15.79
C LYS A 97 -11.48 -15.38 -14.66
N GLU A 98 -11.65 -16.64 -15.03
CA GLU A 98 -11.67 -17.73 -14.06
C GLU A 98 -10.32 -17.78 -13.32
N LYS A 99 -10.39 -17.83 -11.99
CA LYS A 99 -9.21 -17.94 -11.15
C LYS A 99 -8.71 -19.39 -11.17
N HIS A 100 -7.55 -19.62 -11.75
CA HIS A 100 -6.84 -20.89 -11.62
C HIS A 100 -5.82 -20.79 -10.48
N SER A 101 -6.11 -21.45 -9.35
CA SER A 101 -5.19 -21.52 -8.21
C SER A 101 -5.28 -22.88 -7.53
N ILE A 102 -4.14 -23.40 -7.06
CA ILE A 102 -4.06 -24.65 -6.31
C ILE A 102 -3.84 -24.31 -4.84
N ALA A 103 -4.72 -24.81 -3.97
CA ALA A 103 -4.58 -24.63 -2.53
C ALA A 103 -3.50 -25.57 -1.98
N ILE A 104 -2.56 -25.03 -1.21
CA ILE A 104 -1.45 -25.75 -0.60
C ILE A 104 -1.39 -25.34 0.87
N SER A 105 -1.46 -26.32 1.78
CA SER A 105 -1.64 -26.06 3.21
C SER A 105 -0.37 -26.29 4.04
N ASN A 106 0.66 -26.92 3.47
CA ASN A 106 1.91 -27.19 4.18
C ASN A 106 3.12 -27.31 3.23
N TYR A 107 4.31 -27.34 3.84
CA TYR A 107 5.58 -27.43 3.13
C TYR A 107 5.71 -28.67 2.26
N GLU A 108 5.32 -29.86 2.75
CA GLU A 108 5.46 -31.10 1.98
C GLU A 108 4.58 -31.05 0.71
N GLN A 109 3.35 -30.55 0.81
CA GLN A 109 2.49 -30.33 -0.36
C GLN A 109 3.09 -29.33 -1.35
N LEU A 110 3.71 -28.25 -0.87
CA LEU A 110 4.39 -27.27 -1.73
C LEU A 110 5.60 -27.88 -2.45
N LYS A 111 6.47 -28.56 -1.70
CA LYS A 111 7.66 -29.23 -2.21
C LYS A 111 7.28 -30.27 -3.25
N ASP A 112 6.30 -31.12 -2.94
CA ASP A 112 5.79 -32.12 -3.86
C ASP A 112 5.27 -31.48 -5.15
N TYR A 113 4.46 -30.42 -5.06
CA TYR A 113 3.93 -29.73 -6.22
C TYR A 113 5.04 -29.14 -7.10
N LEU A 114 6.03 -28.46 -6.50
CA LEU A 114 7.12 -27.84 -7.24
C LEU A 114 8.07 -28.87 -7.88
N LEU A 115 8.35 -29.98 -7.19
CA LEU A 115 9.23 -31.04 -7.70
C LEU A 115 8.53 -31.94 -8.73
N LYS A 116 7.23 -32.24 -8.58
CA LYS A 116 6.45 -33.02 -9.55
C LYS A 116 6.27 -32.28 -10.88
N ASN A 117 6.17 -30.95 -10.85
CA ASN A 117 6.05 -30.11 -12.04
C ASN A 117 7.40 -29.70 -12.65
N GLN A 118 8.53 -30.29 -12.24
CA GLN A 118 9.79 -30.20 -12.98
C GLN A 118 9.74 -31.13 -14.21
N THR A 119 8.82 -30.87 -15.13
CA THR A 119 8.95 -31.37 -16.51
C THR A 119 9.66 -30.30 -17.31
N ARG A 120 10.78 -30.68 -17.95
CA ARG A 120 11.55 -29.84 -18.89
C ARG A 120 10.70 -29.33 -20.03
#